data_AF-A0A4R2GRF4-F1
#
_entry.id   AF-A0A4R2GRF4-F1
#
_cell.length_a   1.000
_cell.length_b   1.000
_cell.length_c   1.000
_cell.angle_alpha   90.00
_cell.angle_beta   90.00
_cell.angle_gamma   90.00
#
_symmetry.space_group_name_H-M   'P 1'
#
loop_
_entity.id
_entity.type
_entity.pdbx_description
1 polymer ?
#
loop_
_entity_poly.entity_id
_entity_poly.type
_entity_poly.pdbx_seq_one_letter_code
_entity_poly.pdbx_strand_id
1 'polypeptide(L)'
;MGWIKSGDRTLSGPEFNARALRAAGALESLGVRKGDGVALYLRNGLAYFEASFGVGMLGAYSIPTGITRRMRRSISCATAP
;
A
#
# COMPACT_ATOMS: atom_id res chain seq x y z
N MET A 1 1.55 -0.06 23.45
CA MET A 1 1.75 -1.25 22.60
C MET A 1 0.58 -1.33 21.61
N GLY A 2 0.74 -0.83 20.38
CA GLY A 2 -0.35 -0.78 19.39
C GLY A 2 -0.58 -2.12 18.70
N TRP A 3 -1.82 -2.42 18.33
CA TRP A 3 -2.22 -3.62 17.61
C TRP A 3 -3.23 -3.26 16.50
N ILE A 4 -3.18 -3.99 15.40
CA ILE A 4 -4.04 -3.77 14.22
C ILE A 4 -4.84 -5.03 13.99
N LYS A 5 -6.17 -4.90 13.95
CA LYS A 5 -7.10 -6.01 13.73
C LYS A 5 -7.86 -5.83 12.41
N SER A 6 -8.02 -6.92 11.67
CA SER A 6 -8.82 -6.99 10.46
C SER A 6 -9.58 -8.31 10.43
N GLY A 7 -10.90 -8.24 10.61
CA GLY A 7 -11.72 -9.43 10.82
C GLY A 7 -11.22 -10.21 12.05
N ASP A 8 -10.93 -11.49 11.86
CA ASP A 8 -10.42 -12.38 12.92
C ASP A 8 -8.89 -12.32 13.11
N ARG A 9 -8.17 -11.58 12.27
CA ARG A 9 -6.71 -11.51 12.32
C ARG A 9 -6.27 -10.26 13.07
N THR A 10 -5.35 -10.45 14.02
CA THR A 10 -4.72 -9.35 14.76
C THR A 10 -3.21 -9.43 14.57
N LEU A 11 -2.58 -8.29 14.31
CA LEU A 11 -1.13 -8.13 14.27
C LEU A 11 -0.69 -7.19 15.39
N SER A 12 0.47 -7.47 15.98
CA SER A 12 1.15 -6.52 16.83
C SER A 12 1.79 -5.40 15.98
N GLY A 13 2.02 -4.24 16.59
CA GLY A 13 2.69 -3.11 15.94
C GLY A 13 4.04 -3.47 15.29
N PRO A 14 4.94 -4.21 15.96
CA PRO A 14 6.21 -4.63 15.36
C PRO A 14 6.03 -5.56 14.15
N GLU A 15 5.10 -6.52 14.23
CA GLU A 15 4.81 -7.42 13.11
C GLU A 15 4.22 -6.67 11.92
N PHE A 16 3.31 -5.73 12.18
CA PHE A 16 2.76 -4.88 11.13
C PHE A 16 3.86 -4.05 10.46
N ASN A 17 4.74 -3.43 11.24
CA ASN A 17 5.82 -2.61 10.71
C ASN A 17 6.78 -3.44 9.84
N ALA A 18 7.16 -4.64 10.27
CA ALA A 18 7.98 -5.55 9.47
C ALA A 18 7.31 -5.94 8.14
N ARG A 19 5.98 -6.10 8.14
CA ARG A 19 5.21 -6.41 6.92
C ARG A 19 5.08 -5.19 6.00
N ALA A 20 4.83 -4.01 6.55
CA ALA A 20 4.79 -2.75 5.80
C ALA A 20 6.14 -2.44 5.14
N LEU A 21 7.26 -2.68 5.83
CA LEU A 21 8.60 -2.54 5.24
C LEU A 21 8.84 -3.49 4.07
N ARG A 22 8.38 -4.74 4.16
CA ARG A 22 8.43 -5.67 3.01
C ARG A 22 7.58 -5.19 1.84
N ALA A 23 6.40 -4.63 2.10
CA ALA A 23 5.57 -4.04 1.07
C ALA A 23 6.24 -2.83 0.42
N ALA A 24 6.89 -1.95 1.20
CA ALA A 24 7.68 -0.84 0.69
C ALA A 24 8.80 -1.32 -0.24
N GLY A 25 9.60 -2.31 0.19
CA GLY A 25 10.68 -2.86 -0.66
C GLY A 25 10.16 -3.48 -1.96
N ALA A 26 9.01 -4.17 -1.90
CA ALA A 26 8.38 -4.70 -3.12
C ALA A 26 7.93 -3.57 -4.06
N LEU A 27 7.33 -2.50 -3.54
CA LEU A 27 6.89 -1.34 -4.33
C LEU A 27 8.09 -0.57 -4.92
N GLU A 28 9.16 -0.42 -4.15
CA GLU A 28 10.41 0.16 -4.64
C GLU A 28 11.00 -0.67 -5.78
N SER A 29 10.98 -2.00 -5.67
CA SER A 29 11.44 -2.90 -6.74
C SER A 29 10.59 -2.83 -8.01
N LEU A 30 9.33 -2.40 -7.89
CA LEU A 30 8.43 -2.12 -9.01
C LEU A 30 8.66 -0.73 -9.62
N GLY A 31 9.56 0.08 -9.06
CA GLY A 31 9.92 1.40 -9.56
C GLY A 31 9.11 2.55 -8.97
N VAL A 32 8.35 2.32 -7.89
CA VAL A 32 7.64 3.39 -7.19
C VAL A 32 8.64 4.35 -6.54
N ARG A 33 8.49 5.64 -6.84
CA ARG A 33 9.34 6.71 -6.31
C ARG A 33 8.53 7.70 -5.49
N LYS A 34 9.25 8.50 -4.71
CA LYS A 34 8.69 9.64 -3.99
C LYS A 34 7.93 10.55 -4.96
N GLY A 35 6.69 10.87 -4.63
CA GLY A 35 5.80 11.69 -5.47
C GLY A 35 4.89 10.89 -6.41
N ASP A 36 5.10 9.58 -6.57
CA ASP A 36 4.21 8.74 -7.39
C ASP A 36 2.86 8.48 -6.72
N GLY A 37 1.81 8.41 -7.54
CA GLY A 37 0.48 7.99 -7.10
C GLY A 37 0.29 6.49 -7.29
N VAL A 38 0.19 5.73 -6.20
CA VAL A 38 -0.01 4.28 -6.23
C VAL A 38 -1.47 3.96 -5.94
N ALA A 39 -2.17 3.44 -6.95
CA ALA A 39 -3.53 2.96 -6.77
C ALA A 39 -3.55 1.56 -6.13
N LEU A 40 -4.14 1.46 -4.94
CA LEU A 40 -4.26 0.20 -4.22
C LEU A 40 -5.62 -0.44 -4.50
N TYR A 41 -5.63 -1.49 -5.33
CA TYR A 41 -6.81 -2.30 -5.63
C TYR A 41 -6.79 -3.59 -4.79
N LEU A 42 -7.08 -3.44 -3.50
CA LEU A 42 -7.03 -4.52 -2.52
C LEU A 42 -8.35 -4.57 -1.74
N ARG A 43 -8.70 -5.75 -1.23
CA ARG A 43 -9.75 -5.88 -0.21
C ARG A 43 -9.31 -5.08 1.02
N ASN A 44 -10.18 -4.21 1.52
CA ASN A 44 -9.94 -3.48 2.77
C ASN A 44 -9.63 -4.49 3.90
N GLY A 45 -8.38 -4.50 4.36
CA GLY A 45 -7.88 -5.40 5.40
C GLY A 45 -6.39 -5.19 5.66
N LEU A 46 -5.74 -6.13 6.35
CA LEU A 46 -4.31 -5.98 6.71
C LEU A 46 -3.42 -5.68 5.51
N ALA A 47 -3.65 -6.36 4.39
CA ALA A 47 -2.89 -6.14 3.15
C ALA A 47 -3.02 -4.70 2.62
N TYR A 48 -4.20 -4.09 2.75
CA TYR A 48 -4.40 -2.69 2.36
C TYR A 48 -3.59 -1.75 3.26
N PHE A 49 -3.60 -1.98 4.57
CA PHE A 49 -2.81 -1.18 5.51
C PHE A 49 -1.31 -1.38 5.30
N GLU A 50 -0.84 -2.62 5.14
CA GLU A 50 0.57 -2.93 4.87
C GLU A 50 1.06 -2.21 3.60
N ALA A 51 0.27 -2.24 2.53
CA ALA A 51 0.60 -1.57 1.28
C ALA A 51 0.51 -0.04 1.38
N SER A 52 -0.53 0.51 2.03
CA SER A 52 -0.69 1.97 2.18
C SER A 52 0.42 2.58 3.04
N PHE A 53 0.80 1.91 4.13
CA PHE A 53 1.96 2.32 4.92
C PHE A 53 3.27 2.15 4.14
N GLY A 54 3.43 1.06 3.38
CA GLY A 54 4.60 0.87 2.53
C GLY A 54 4.76 1.97 1.47
N VAL A 55 3.66 2.37 0.82
CA VAL A 55 3.62 3.51 -0.12
C VAL A 55 4.02 4.81 0.58
N GLY A 56 3.49 5.07 1.78
CA GLY A 56 3.83 6.24 2.57
C GLY A 56 5.31 6.28 2.99
N MET A 57 5.90 5.12 3.30
CA MET A 57 7.33 4.99 3.62
C MET A 57 8.23 5.38 2.44
N LEU A 58 7.78 5.14 1.19
CA LEU A 58 8.49 5.56 -0.02
C LEU A 58 8.27 7.04 -0.38
N GLY A 59 7.42 7.75 0.38
CA GLY A 59 7.03 9.13 0.07
C GLY A 59 6.13 9.23 -1.18
N ALA A 60 5.49 8.13 -1.56
CA ALA A 60 4.47 8.06 -2.59
C ALA A 60 3.08 8.25 -1.96
N TYR A 61 2.06 8.54 -2.78
CA TYR A 61 0.69 8.74 -2.32
C TYR A 61 -0.16 7.51 -2.62
N SER A 62 -0.77 6.92 -1.58
CA SER A 62 -1.69 5.79 -1.76
C SER A 62 -3.09 6.29 -2.11
N ILE A 63 -3.60 5.89 -3.27
CA ILE A 63 -4.97 6.19 -3.71
C ILE A 63 -5.86 4.99 -3.38
N PRO A 64 -6.80 5.10 -2.42
CA PRO A 64 -7.76 4.04 -2.15
C PRO A 64 -8.68 3.85 -3.36
N THR A 65 -8.57 2.71 -4.03
CA THR A 65 -9.54 2.30 -5.05
C THR A 65 -10.47 1.26 -4.46
N GLY A 66 -11.69 1.68 -4.09
CA GLY A 66 -12.70 0.75 -3.62
C GLY A 66 -13.03 -0.29 -4.70
N ILE A 67 -13.20 -1.55 -4.31
CA ILE A 67 -13.43 -2.68 -5.23
C ILE A 67 -14.66 -2.50 -6.13
N THR A 68 -15.65 -1.71 -5.69
CA THR A 68 -16.87 -1.32 -6.45
C THR A 68 -16.57 -0.35 -7.60
N ARG A 69 -15.47 0.39 -7.55
CA ARG A 69 -15.12 1.36 -8.58
C ARG A 69 -14.38 0.63 -9.70
N ARG A 70 -14.99 0.53 -10.88
CA ARG A 70 -14.37 -0.06 -12.07
C ARG A 70 -13.09 0.71 -12.40
N MET A 71 -11.94 0.11 -12.11
CA MET A 71 -10.62 0.62 -12.46
C MET A 71 -10.52 0.66 -13.99
N ARG A 72 -10.83 1.80 -14.59
CA ARG A 72 -10.49 2.08 -15.99
C ARG A 72 -8.98 2.17 -15.99
N ARG A 73 -8.29 1.18 -16.59
CA ARG A 73 -6.82 1.00 -16.55
C ARG A 73 -6.11 2.36 -16.57
N SER A 74 -5.62 2.77 -15.42
CA SER A 74 -4.57 3.77 -15.30
C SER A 74 -3.53 3.18 -14.37
N ILE A 75 -2.77 2.21 -14.88
CA ILE A 75 -1.38 2.08 -14.47
C ILE A 75 -0.70 3.25 -15.17
N SER A 76 -0.81 4.43 -14.58
CA SER A 76 0.04 5.53 -14.97
C SER A 76 1.29 5.38 -14.13
N CYS A 77 2.21 4.51 -14.57
CA CYS A 77 3.63 4.80 -14.43
C CYS A 77 3.83 6.10 -15.23
N ALA A 78 3.53 7.24 -14.64
CA ALA A 78 3.93 8.53 -15.19
C ALA A 78 5.41 8.73 -14.83
N THR A 79 6.25 7.87 -15.40
CA THR A 79 7.60 8.31 -15.77
C THR A 79 7.39 9.23 -16.97
N ALA A 80 7.08 10.51 -16.69
CA ALA A 80 7.14 11.58 -17.68
C ALA A 80 8.50 12.28 -17.51
N PRO A 81 9.18 12.62 -18.62
CA PRO A 81 10.60 12.95 -18.69
C PRO A 81 11.02 14.20 -17.92
#